data_AF-A0A1Y1XLZ6-F1
#
_entry.id   AF-A0A1Y1XLZ6-F1
#
_cell.length_a   1.000
_cell.length_b   1.000
_cell.length_c   1.000
_cell.angle_alpha   90.00
_cell.angle_beta   90.00
_cell.angle_gamma   90.00
#
_symmetry.space_group_name_H-M   'P 1'
#
loop_
_entity.id
_entity.type
_entity.pdbx_description
1 polymer ?
#
loop_
_entity_poly.entity_id
_entity_poly.type
_entity_poly.pdbx_seq_one_letter_code
_entity_poly.pdbx_strand_id
1 'polypeptide(L)'
;MRILPFGITLTYFFALGRSAIQQFNVVSILGEGSSLGVKYNNKVVPLTPSPFPLFTGTVNENSIDTYNYVSLDEAGNIISEEGITRTYSKDISGINEVFNRTNKEITIPDFPKPFKAMFPMGTKKFKPLPDNVIYNIYANCDKDTYEYVSSEPFIVGHSLRRNDTPINCTLTIISPDEVFQSSGTVHIIGYGSRQYKKVSWSLKMDQKFRGRKALKLRAMASDPSLVRESVTSKLYNAMGVPVQEGTYARLFINDDTYGLYHMIDNLNKKWIRNYIHGDNNAKVGFCYKMDSSHPDGPYSDLRYKGDEYTNYGGVGTYSIDEYEESDVDPNDESTRWTSLINFVKSYDNWVNTYGEDNSDMAIEELEKFLNIEETLRFMAIESLILALDNFWLVMSNTALYYNPERNNYQFIPFDFDQVLIGSHGSLIKTEDYAKDCFNWANFNESVFEHYFTNNLMKNQQIKQRYDIILAIASTELFTNNVIGPYIHALASLIEEDVEWNFEAMDNLDISYDGYLHHFTVEDFEDNLSVNQENIASSTDTYNVMDWIEVRGNNCRMSTSNVNVSINKNISDDVEVNTEMDDDTSNSKNSFSIKITLLIIFSQLIYNLLL
;
A
#
# COMPACT_ATOMS: atom_id res chain seq x y z
N MET A 1 8.44 -2.86 -96.21
CA MET A 1 7.65 -3.67 -95.25
C MET A 1 8.59 -4.03 -94.10
N ARG A 2 8.46 -3.36 -92.95
CA ARG A 2 9.37 -3.50 -91.80
C ARG A 2 8.79 -4.55 -90.84
N ILE A 3 9.60 -5.53 -90.45
CA ILE A 3 9.31 -6.51 -89.40
C ILE A 3 10.05 -6.02 -88.14
N LEU A 4 9.33 -5.81 -87.04
CA LEU A 4 9.90 -5.52 -85.72
C LEU A 4 10.17 -6.83 -84.95
N PRO A 5 11.26 -6.95 -84.17
CA PRO A 5 11.46 -8.05 -83.26
C PRO A 5 10.89 -7.74 -81.86
N PHE A 6 10.33 -8.79 -81.25
CA PHE A 6 9.89 -8.83 -79.84
C PHE A 6 11.12 -8.93 -78.93
N GLY A 7 11.26 -8.03 -77.96
CA GLY A 7 12.20 -8.14 -76.85
C GLY A 7 11.44 -8.48 -75.57
N ILE A 8 11.71 -9.66 -74.99
CA ILE A 8 11.24 -10.04 -73.65
C ILE A 8 12.29 -9.56 -72.65
N THR A 9 11.93 -8.60 -71.80
CA THR A 9 12.71 -8.22 -70.61
C THR A 9 12.17 -8.97 -69.39
N LEU A 10 12.98 -9.86 -68.83
CA LEU A 10 12.71 -10.57 -67.58
C LEU A 10 13.17 -9.69 -66.41
N THR A 11 12.24 -9.10 -65.67
CA THR A 11 12.54 -8.27 -64.50
C THR A 11 12.57 -9.16 -63.26
N TYR A 12 13.76 -9.40 -62.70
CA TYR A 12 13.91 -10.02 -61.37
C TYR A 12 13.53 -8.99 -60.30
N PHE A 13 12.39 -9.17 -59.65
CA PHE A 13 12.07 -8.49 -58.39
C PHE A 13 12.86 -9.19 -57.26
N PHE A 14 13.96 -8.58 -56.82
CA PHE A 14 14.52 -8.88 -55.51
C PHE A 14 13.60 -8.28 -54.45
N ALA A 15 12.76 -9.12 -53.83
CA ALA A 15 12.09 -8.75 -52.59
C ALA A 15 13.14 -8.73 -51.47
N LEU A 16 13.67 -7.54 -51.18
CA LEU A 16 14.41 -7.29 -49.95
C LEU A 16 13.39 -7.35 -48.80
N GLY A 17 13.20 -8.53 -48.21
CA GLY A 17 12.49 -8.67 -46.96
C GLY A 17 13.23 -7.86 -45.89
N ARG A 18 12.62 -6.77 -45.40
CA ARG A 18 13.08 -6.12 -44.18
C ARG A 18 12.76 -7.07 -43.04
N SER A 19 13.78 -7.64 -42.43
CA SER A 19 13.65 -8.39 -41.19
C SER A 19 13.05 -7.48 -40.10
N ALA A 20 12.13 -8.02 -39.31
CA ALA A 20 11.51 -7.28 -38.23
C ALA A 20 12.50 -7.20 -37.06
N ILE A 21 12.63 -6.03 -36.45
CA ILE A 21 13.41 -5.87 -35.21
C ILE A 21 12.46 -6.15 -34.05
N GLN A 22 12.78 -7.17 -33.26
CA GLN A 22 12.00 -7.59 -32.10
C GLN A 22 12.74 -7.20 -30.83
N GLN A 23 12.13 -6.33 -30.02
CA GLN A 23 12.66 -5.85 -28.75
C GLN A 23 12.27 -6.81 -27.61
N PHE A 24 13.20 -7.00 -26.67
CA PHE A 24 13.03 -7.76 -25.42
C PHE A 24 13.52 -6.92 -24.25
N ASN A 25 12.76 -6.93 -23.15
CA ASN A 25 13.12 -6.29 -21.90
C ASN A 25 12.77 -7.24 -20.75
N VAL A 26 13.75 -7.57 -19.91
CA VAL A 26 13.56 -8.50 -18.79
C VAL A 26 14.28 -8.01 -17.54
N VAL A 27 13.57 -8.04 -16.43
CA VAL A 27 14.11 -7.77 -15.11
C VAL A 27 14.70 -9.05 -14.54
N SER A 28 15.97 -8.98 -14.13
CA SER A 28 16.65 -10.06 -13.41
C SER A 28 16.18 -10.15 -11.97
N ILE A 29 16.05 -11.39 -11.48
CA ILE A 29 15.86 -11.73 -10.07
C ILE A 29 17.07 -12.49 -9.49
N LEU A 30 18.17 -12.55 -10.25
CA LEU A 30 19.32 -13.42 -9.99
C LEU A 30 20.50 -12.69 -9.32
N GLY A 31 20.28 -11.49 -8.78
CA GLY A 31 21.32 -10.69 -8.12
C GLY A 31 22.27 -9.97 -9.10
N GLU A 32 23.14 -9.13 -8.54
CA GLU A 32 24.14 -8.36 -9.29
C GLU A 32 25.18 -9.29 -9.94
N GLY A 33 25.68 -8.91 -11.12
CA GLY A 33 26.59 -9.76 -11.90
C GLY A 33 25.93 -10.87 -12.71
N SER A 34 24.63 -11.10 -12.54
CA SER A 34 23.86 -11.95 -13.45
C SER A 34 23.90 -11.42 -14.89
N SER A 35 23.88 -12.34 -15.86
CA SER A 35 23.77 -12.03 -17.28
C SER A 35 22.55 -12.75 -17.84
N LEU A 36 21.74 -12.05 -18.64
CA LEU A 36 20.54 -12.62 -19.24
C LEU A 36 20.63 -12.64 -20.77
N GLY A 37 19.97 -13.61 -21.38
CA GLY A 37 19.79 -13.74 -22.81
C GLY A 37 18.36 -14.09 -23.16
N VAL A 38 18.00 -13.93 -24.43
CA VAL A 38 16.78 -14.50 -25.01
C VAL A 38 17.14 -15.70 -25.88
N LYS A 39 16.49 -16.83 -25.59
CA LYS A 39 16.57 -18.06 -26.38
C LYS A 39 15.33 -18.18 -27.26
N TYR A 40 15.52 -18.38 -28.55
CA TYR A 40 14.46 -18.61 -29.53
C TYR A 40 15.00 -19.50 -30.65
N ASN A 41 14.21 -20.43 -31.20
CA ASN A 41 14.64 -21.33 -32.29
C ASN A 41 16.03 -21.98 -32.07
N ASN A 42 16.35 -22.37 -30.83
CA ASN A 42 17.67 -22.89 -30.39
C ASN A 42 18.87 -21.93 -30.56
N LYS A 43 18.62 -20.65 -30.83
CA LYS A 43 19.62 -19.58 -30.80
C LYS A 43 19.51 -18.83 -29.47
N VAL A 44 20.63 -18.29 -29.00
CA VAL A 44 20.72 -17.44 -27.81
C VAL A 44 21.27 -16.09 -28.22
N VAL A 45 20.60 -15.03 -27.81
CA VAL A 45 21.07 -13.65 -27.97
C VAL A 45 21.24 -13.02 -26.59
N PRO A 46 22.47 -12.69 -26.17
CA PRO A 46 22.71 -11.98 -24.92
C PRO A 46 22.01 -10.61 -24.90
N LEU A 47 21.48 -10.25 -23.75
CA LEU A 47 20.88 -8.94 -23.48
C LEU A 47 21.85 -8.08 -22.68
N THR A 48 21.63 -6.77 -22.67
CA THR A 48 22.52 -5.80 -22.00
C THR A 48 21.80 -5.10 -20.85
N PRO A 49 22.42 -4.97 -19.66
CA PRO A 49 21.85 -4.18 -18.57
C PRO A 49 21.55 -2.73 -18.99
N SER A 50 20.35 -2.21 -18.71
CA SER A 50 19.97 -0.84 -19.07
C SER A 50 18.71 -0.31 -18.36
N PRO A 51 18.79 0.22 -17.13
CA PRO A 51 19.79 -0.01 -16.09
C PRO A 51 19.51 -1.30 -15.30
N PHE A 52 20.49 -1.86 -14.60
CA PHE A 52 20.25 -3.03 -13.75
C PHE A 52 19.13 -2.74 -12.71
N PRO A 53 18.18 -3.67 -12.49
CA PRO A 53 18.15 -5.08 -12.93
C PRO A 53 17.50 -5.33 -14.30
N LEU A 54 17.21 -4.30 -15.09
CA LEU A 54 16.66 -4.45 -16.44
C LEU A 54 17.74 -4.84 -17.44
N PHE A 55 17.46 -5.85 -18.25
CA PHE A 55 18.24 -6.25 -19.41
C PHE A 55 17.41 -6.02 -20.67
N THR A 56 18.02 -5.42 -21.69
CA THR A 56 17.35 -5.08 -22.94
C THR A 56 18.15 -5.57 -24.14
N GLY A 57 17.46 -5.84 -25.25
CA GLY A 57 18.13 -6.23 -26.49
C GLY A 57 17.15 -6.45 -27.63
N THR A 58 17.71 -6.60 -28.83
CA THR A 58 16.95 -6.80 -30.06
C THR A 58 17.36 -8.07 -30.78
N VAL A 59 16.38 -8.79 -31.32
CA VAL A 59 16.59 -9.86 -32.28
C VAL A 59 16.19 -9.40 -33.67
N ASN A 60 17.01 -9.73 -34.66
CA ASN A 60 16.78 -9.40 -36.06
C ASN A 60 16.36 -10.66 -36.83
N GLU A 61 15.09 -11.04 -36.70
CA GLU A 61 14.48 -12.20 -37.37
C GLU A 61 13.10 -11.85 -37.92
N ASN A 62 12.67 -12.56 -38.96
CA ASN A 62 11.38 -12.27 -39.62
C ASN A 62 10.17 -12.53 -38.71
N SER A 63 10.26 -13.55 -37.84
CA SER A 63 9.28 -13.85 -36.81
C SER A 63 9.91 -14.71 -35.70
N ILE A 64 9.49 -14.44 -34.46
CA ILE A 64 9.71 -15.30 -33.31
C ILE A 64 8.32 -15.68 -32.83
N ASP A 65 8.04 -16.98 -32.76
CA ASP A 65 6.76 -17.47 -32.26
C ASP A 65 6.85 -17.59 -30.73
N THR A 66 7.85 -18.34 -30.26
CA THR A 66 8.11 -18.53 -28.83
C THR A 66 9.56 -18.21 -28.46
N TYR A 67 9.74 -17.85 -27.19
CA TYR A 67 11.05 -17.58 -26.60
C TYR A 67 11.06 -17.90 -25.10
N ASN A 68 12.26 -17.98 -24.56
CA ASN A 68 12.54 -18.13 -23.13
C ASN A 68 13.68 -17.18 -22.77
N TYR A 69 13.63 -16.58 -21.59
CA TYR A 69 14.82 -15.97 -21.01
C TYR A 69 15.74 -17.04 -20.43
N VAL A 70 17.04 -16.79 -20.53
CA VAL A 70 18.11 -17.65 -20.02
C VAL A 70 19.09 -16.83 -19.20
N SER A 71 19.66 -17.41 -18.16
CA SER A 71 20.84 -16.87 -17.50
C SER A 71 22.11 -17.39 -18.17
N LEU A 72 23.13 -16.55 -18.25
CA LEU A 72 24.35 -16.80 -19.00
C LEU A 72 25.60 -16.72 -18.11
N ASP A 73 26.60 -17.55 -18.39
CA ASP A 73 27.95 -17.38 -17.85
C ASP A 73 28.74 -16.29 -18.62
N GLU A 74 29.96 -15.99 -18.16
CA GLU A 74 30.84 -15.01 -18.81
C GLU A 74 31.19 -15.36 -20.27
N ALA A 75 31.12 -16.64 -20.64
CA ALA A 75 31.37 -17.13 -21.99
C ALA A 75 30.10 -17.14 -22.87
N GLY A 76 28.94 -16.76 -22.32
CA GLY A 76 27.65 -16.76 -23.01
C GLY A 76 26.97 -18.12 -23.09
N ASN A 77 27.40 -19.12 -22.31
CA ASN A 77 26.71 -20.40 -22.20
C ASN A 77 25.53 -20.29 -21.24
N ILE A 78 24.47 -21.05 -21.51
CA ILE A 78 23.28 -21.11 -20.65
C ILE A 78 23.65 -21.76 -19.31
N ILE A 79 23.42 -21.05 -18.20
CA ILE A 79 23.48 -21.59 -16.83
C ILE A 79 22.11 -22.16 -16.47
N SER A 80 21.05 -21.37 -16.66
CA SER A 80 19.66 -21.78 -16.43
C SER A 80 18.73 -21.18 -17.49
N GLU A 81 17.62 -21.86 -17.72
CA GLU A 81 16.54 -21.43 -18.61
C GLU A 81 15.29 -21.27 -17.76
N GLU A 82 14.52 -20.20 -17.98
CA GLU A 82 13.28 -20.01 -17.23
C GLU A 82 12.29 -21.15 -17.51
N GLY A 83 11.44 -21.48 -16.52
CA GLY A 83 10.47 -22.58 -16.63
C GLY A 83 9.26 -22.28 -17.51
N ILE A 84 9.14 -21.05 -18.02
CA ILE A 84 7.98 -20.54 -18.76
C ILE A 84 8.34 -20.40 -20.23
N THR A 85 7.52 -20.96 -21.12
CA THR A 85 7.62 -20.68 -22.56
C THR A 85 6.72 -19.50 -22.92
N ARG A 86 7.32 -18.42 -23.43
CA ARG A 86 6.61 -17.19 -23.79
C ARG A 86 6.26 -17.18 -25.27
N THR A 87 5.21 -16.45 -25.63
CA THR A 87 4.83 -16.18 -27.03
C THR A 87 5.15 -14.73 -27.34
N TYR A 88 5.81 -14.44 -28.45
CA TYR A 88 6.12 -13.05 -28.82
C TYR A 88 4.91 -12.34 -29.43
N SER A 89 4.66 -11.11 -28.99
CA SER A 89 3.64 -10.22 -29.54
C SER A 89 4.22 -8.81 -29.66
N LYS A 90 3.55 -7.93 -30.42
CA LYS A 90 3.98 -6.53 -30.49
C LYS A 90 3.84 -5.81 -29.15
N ASP A 91 2.87 -6.22 -28.34
CA ASP A 91 2.61 -5.60 -27.05
C ASP A 91 3.75 -5.90 -26.05
N ILE A 92 4.37 -7.08 -26.16
CA ILE A 92 5.54 -7.47 -25.37
C ILE A 92 6.74 -6.54 -25.59
N SER A 93 6.92 -6.02 -26.81
CA SER A 93 8.04 -5.12 -27.11
C SER A 93 8.03 -3.83 -26.27
N GLY A 94 6.88 -3.47 -25.71
CA GLY A 94 6.67 -2.27 -24.91
C GLY A 94 6.67 -2.49 -23.40
N ILE A 95 6.81 -3.72 -22.91
CA ILE A 95 6.78 -4.00 -21.46
C ILE A 95 8.13 -4.51 -20.93
N ASN A 96 8.35 -4.31 -19.64
CA ASN A 96 9.42 -4.90 -18.86
C ASN A 96 8.91 -6.20 -18.25
N GLU A 97 9.31 -7.33 -18.83
CA GLU A 97 9.00 -8.64 -18.28
C GLU A 97 9.91 -8.96 -17.10
N VAL A 98 9.64 -10.06 -16.41
CA VAL A 98 10.41 -10.52 -15.26
C VAL A 98 10.84 -11.95 -15.51
N PHE A 99 12.12 -12.23 -15.29
CA PHE A 99 12.68 -13.56 -15.47
C PHE A 99 11.91 -14.59 -14.64
N ASN A 100 11.50 -15.70 -15.28
CA ASN A 100 10.76 -16.78 -14.63
C ASN A 100 9.43 -16.39 -13.98
N ARG A 101 8.79 -15.32 -14.47
CA ARG A 101 7.47 -14.90 -14.03
C ARG A 101 6.56 -14.55 -15.20
N THR A 102 5.30 -14.99 -15.15
CA THR A 102 4.31 -14.68 -16.20
C THR A 102 3.87 -13.21 -16.14
N ASN A 103 3.48 -12.65 -17.28
CA ASN A 103 2.86 -11.33 -17.35
C ASN A 103 1.36 -11.50 -17.12
N LYS A 104 0.86 -11.05 -15.97
CA LYS A 104 -0.56 -11.14 -15.61
C LYS A 104 -1.25 -9.80 -15.76
N GLU A 105 -2.39 -9.80 -16.42
CA GLU A 105 -3.35 -8.68 -16.38
C GLU A 105 -4.44 -9.03 -15.36
N ILE A 106 -4.28 -8.54 -14.14
CA ILE A 106 -5.25 -8.74 -13.07
C ILE A 106 -6.07 -7.45 -12.89
N THR A 107 -7.39 -7.60 -12.80
CA THR A 107 -8.29 -6.54 -12.35
C THR A 107 -8.58 -6.74 -10.88
N ILE A 108 -8.18 -5.76 -10.05
CA ILE A 108 -8.50 -5.75 -8.63
C ILE A 108 -9.87 -5.06 -8.46
N PRO A 109 -10.88 -5.74 -7.88
CA PRO A 109 -12.20 -5.15 -7.71
C PRO A 109 -12.17 -4.07 -6.62
N ASP A 110 -12.84 -2.95 -6.86
CA ASP A 110 -13.03 -1.92 -5.84
C ASP A 110 -14.08 -2.34 -4.81
N PHE A 111 -13.91 -1.87 -3.58
CA PHE A 111 -14.91 -1.98 -2.53
C PHE A 111 -16.03 -0.95 -2.70
N PRO A 112 -17.26 -1.29 -2.29
CA PRO A 112 -18.33 -0.31 -2.21
C PRO A 112 -17.94 0.80 -1.24
N LYS A 113 -18.36 2.03 -1.57
CA LYS A 113 -18.12 3.23 -0.75
C LYS A 113 -19.45 3.71 -0.20
N PRO A 114 -19.95 3.13 0.92
CA PRO A 114 -21.34 3.32 1.33
C PRO A 114 -21.62 4.68 2.00
N PHE A 115 -20.59 5.50 2.21
CA PHE A 115 -20.72 6.79 2.86
C PHE A 115 -20.29 7.94 1.95
N LYS A 116 -20.82 9.14 2.23
CA LYS A 116 -20.39 10.37 1.59
C LYS A 116 -18.87 10.56 1.81
N ALA A 117 -18.16 10.84 0.73
CA ALA A 117 -16.73 11.14 0.77
C ALA A 117 -16.47 12.39 1.62
N MET A 118 -15.45 12.32 2.46
CA MET A 118 -15.01 13.45 3.31
C MET A 118 -13.64 13.98 2.88
N PHE A 119 -12.92 13.28 2.02
CA PHE A 119 -11.56 13.62 1.62
C PHE A 119 -11.33 13.27 0.14
N PRO A 120 -10.41 13.99 -0.53
CA PRO A 120 -10.11 13.77 -1.94
C PRO A 120 -9.37 12.46 -2.23
N MET A 121 -8.66 11.89 -1.24
CA MET A 121 -7.89 10.63 -1.38
C MET A 121 -6.82 10.66 -2.49
N GLY A 122 -6.27 11.86 -2.76
CA GLY A 122 -5.15 12.07 -3.68
C GLY A 122 -5.40 13.21 -4.66
N THR A 123 -4.46 13.41 -5.58
CA THR A 123 -4.59 14.42 -6.66
C THR A 123 -4.01 13.90 -7.96
N LYS A 124 -4.19 14.64 -9.07
CA LYS A 124 -3.55 14.33 -10.35
C LYS A 124 -2.03 14.17 -10.28
N LYS A 125 -1.35 14.88 -9.36
CA LYS A 125 0.12 14.83 -9.19
C LYS A 125 0.57 13.82 -8.13
N PHE A 126 -0.38 13.19 -7.43
CA PHE A 126 -0.16 12.22 -6.39
C PHE A 126 -1.37 11.27 -6.39
N LYS A 127 -1.46 10.44 -7.43
CA LYS A 127 -2.48 9.39 -7.55
C LYS A 127 -2.12 8.23 -6.61
N PRO A 128 -3.11 7.43 -6.16
CA PRO A 128 -2.87 6.12 -5.59
C PRO A 128 -1.91 5.31 -6.47
N LEU A 129 -1.08 4.49 -5.83
CA LEU A 129 -0.30 3.52 -6.57
C LEU A 129 -1.27 2.49 -7.18
N PRO A 130 -1.09 2.08 -8.46
CA PRO A 130 -1.88 0.99 -9.02
C PRO A 130 -1.76 -0.26 -8.15
N ASP A 131 -2.90 -0.80 -7.70
CA ASP A 131 -2.97 -1.96 -6.81
C ASP A 131 -2.76 -3.29 -7.54
N ASN A 132 -2.74 -3.26 -8.89
CA ASN A 132 -2.55 -4.41 -9.76
C ASN A 132 -1.11 -4.55 -10.33
N VAL A 133 -0.13 -3.85 -9.77
CA VAL A 133 1.26 -3.84 -10.26
C VAL A 133 2.22 -4.27 -9.16
N ILE A 134 3.02 -5.31 -9.43
CA ILE A 134 4.19 -5.64 -8.61
C ILE A 134 5.41 -4.92 -9.16
N TYR A 135 6.00 -4.04 -8.36
CA TYR A 135 7.22 -3.32 -8.72
C TYR A 135 8.46 -4.17 -8.48
N ASN A 136 9.52 -3.89 -9.22
CA ASN A 136 10.85 -4.45 -8.97
C ASN A 136 11.73 -3.33 -8.45
N ILE A 137 12.23 -3.46 -7.22
CA ILE A 137 13.06 -2.45 -6.59
C ILE A 137 14.45 -3.04 -6.38
N TYR A 138 15.43 -2.39 -7.00
CA TYR A 138 16.83 -2.66 -6.76
C TYR A 138 17.50 -1.43 -6.16
N ALA A 139 18.20 -1.63 -5.06
CA ALA A 139 19.01 -0.61 -4.42
C ALA A 139 20.49 -1.03 -4.49
N ASN A 140 21.28 -0.33 -5.31
CA ASN A 140 22.73 -0.44 -5.27
C ASN A 140 23.26 0.54 -4.22
N CYS A 141 23.67 0.02 -3.08
CA CYS A 141 23.97 0.74 -1.87
C CYS A 141 25.47 0.67 -1.52
N ASP A 142 25.94 1.65 -0.74
CA ASP A 142 27.25 1.58 -0.11
C ASP A 142 27.39 0.29 0.71
N LYS A 143 28.31 -0.60 0.29
CA LYS A 143 28.41 -1.98 0.82
C LYS A 143 28.73 -2.00 2.32
N ASP A 144 29.72 -1.22 2.75
CA ASP A 144 30.16 -1.18 4.15
C ASP A 144 29.03 -0.68 5.08
N THR A 145 28.34 0.40 4.69
CA THR A 145 27.23 0.93 5.51
C THR A 145 26.03 -0.01 5.48
N TYR A 146 25.73 -0.62 4.33
CA TYR A 146 24.66 -1.61 4.22
C TYR A 146 24.92 -2.82 5.12
N GLU A 147 26.10 -3.44 5.05
CA GLU A 147 26.49 -4.58 5.88
C GLU A 147 26.39 -4.24 7.37
N TYR A 148 26.84 -3.06 7.79
CA TYR A 148 26.70 -2.60 9.18
C TYR A 148 25.23 -2.47 9.61
N VAL A 149 24.39 -1.84 8.78
CA VAL A 149 22.99 -1.57 9.15
C VAL A 149 22.14 -2.83 9.11
N SER A 150 22.35 -3.72 8.13
CA SER A 150 21.61 -4.98 8.02
C SER A 150 22.01 -6.00 9.08
N SER A 151 23.28 -5.98 9.52
CA SER A 151 23.77 -6.84 10.62
C SER A 151 23.39 -6.33 12.02
N GLU A 152 23.26 -5.02 12.18
CA GLU A 152 22.96 -4.38 13.47
C GLU A 152 21.71 -3.48 13.38
N PRO A 153 20.49 -4.03 13.29
CA PRO A 153 19.25 -3.25 13.32
C PRO A 153 19.06 -2.45 14.61
N PHE A 154 19.79 -2.80 15.68
CA PHE A 154 19.90 -2.03 16.92
C PHE A 154 21.37 -1.69 17.19
N ILE A 155 21.64 -0.53 17.79
CA ILE A 155 23.01 -0.07 18.02
C ILE A 155 23.67 -0.90 19.14
N VAL A 156 24.77 -1.58 18.82
CA VAL A 156 25.58 -2.38 19.76
C VAL A 156 25.98 -1.58 21.00
N GLY A 157 25.86 -2.20 22.18
CA GLY A 157 26.17 -1.57 23.47
C GLY A 157 25.07 -0.63 24.00
N HIS A 158 24.03 -0.39 23.21
CA HIS A 158 22.83 0.34 23.60
C HIS A 158 21.60 -0.52 23.25
N SER A 159 21.41 -1.61 24.00
CA SER A 159 20.23 -2.46 23.85
C SER A 159 18.97 -1.59 23.80
N LEU A 160 18.13 -1.80 22.79
CA LEU A 160 16.88 -1.07 22.49
C LEU A 160 17.01 0.25 21.69
N ARG A 161 18.21 0.76 21.37
CA ARG A 161 18.33 1.93 20.47
C ARG A 161 18.33 1.50 19.00
N ARG A 162 17.35 1.98 18.21
CA ARG A 162 17.26 1.70 16.77
C ARG A 162 18.50 2.19 16.00
N ASN A 163 18.97 1.38 15.06
CA ASN A 163 19.93 1.83 14.05
C ASN A 163 19.16 2.43 12.85
N ASP A 164 18.99 3.75 12.87
CA ASP A 164 18.31 4.52 11.82
C ASP A 164 19.33 5.13 10.82
N THR A 165 20.54 4.58 10.73
CA THR A 165 21.61 5.10 9.86
C THR A 165 21.20 5.01 8.38
N PRO A 166 21.19 6.14 7.65
CA PRO A 166 20.87 6.13 6.22
C PRO A 166 22.05 5.58 5.41
N ILE A 167 21.73 4.67 4.49
CA ILE A 167 22.67 4.09 3.53
C ILE A 167 22.46 4.80 2.19
N ASN A 168 23.51 5.35 1.60
CA ASN A 168 23.43 5.97 0.28
C ASN A 168 23.29 4.90 -0.81
N CYS A 169 22.33 5.09 -1.72
CA CYS A 169 22.07 4.13 -2.79
C CYS A 169 21.69 4.81 -4.11
N THR A 170 21.89 4.07 -5.21
CA THR A 170 21.17 4.27 -6.48
C THR A 170 19.97 3.33 -6.49
N LEU A 171 18.77 3.91 -6.57
CA LEU A 171 17.50 3.20 -6.53
C LEU A 171 16.95 3.07 -7.95
N THR A 172 16.65 1.85 -8.38
CA THR A 172 15.95 1.53 -9.63
C THR A 172 14.59 0.91 -9.29
N ILE A 173 13.50 1.50 -9.77
CA ILE A 173 12.13 1.01 -9.60
C ILE A 173 11.56 0.71 -10.98
N ILE A 174 11.12 -0.53 -11.22
CA ILE A 174 10.64 -0.99 -12.52
C ILE A 174 9.23 -1.57 -12.40
N SER A 175 8.30 -1.05 -13.18
CA SER A 175 6.98 -1.64 -13.46
C SER A 175 6.96 -2.21 -14.89
N PRO A 176 5.88 -2.87 -15.32
CA PRO A 176 5.75 -3.31 -16.71
C PRO A 176 5.93 -2.18 -17.72
N ASP A 177 5.56 -0.94 -17.40
CA ASP A 177 5.51 0.19 -18.33
C ASP A 177 6.50 1.33 -18.01
N GLU A 178 7.20 1.29 -16.88
CA GLU A 178 8.04 2.37 -16.39
C GLU A 178 9.37 1.85 -15.83
N VAL A 179 10.44 2.59 -16.11
CA VAL A 179 11.74 2.45 -15.44
C VAL A 179 12.06 3.79 -14.81
N PHE A 180 12.18 3.81 -13.49
CA PHE A 180 12.54 4.98 -12.71
C PHE A 180 13.89 4.75 -12.03
N GLN A 181 14.78 5.74 -12.08
CA GLN A 181 16.05 5.69 -11.35
C GLN A 181 16.32 7.00 -10.62
N SER A 182 16.80 6.91 -9.38
CA SER A 182 17.18 8.07 -8.58
C SER A 182 18.29 7.70 -7.61
N SER A 183 19.22 8.63 -7.37
CA SER A 183 20.00 8.61 -6.13
C SER A 183 19.07 8.83 -4.93
N GLY A 184 19.50 8.34 -3.77
CA GLY A 184 18.71 8.40 -2.56
C GLY A 184 19.37 7.70 -1.39
N THR A 185 18.58 7.44 -0.36
CA THR A 185 19.01 6.70 0.83
C THR A 185 17.99 5.64 1.21
N VAL A 186 18.47 4.52 1.74
CA VAL A 186 17.62 3.53 2.42
C VAL A 186 17.98 3.43 3.89
N HIS A 187 17.03 3.13 4.75
CA HIS A 187 17.28 2.80 6.16
C HIS A 187 16.21 1.85 6.67
N ILE A 188 16.55 1.07 7.71
CA ILE A 188 15.59 0.18 8.37
C ILE A 188 14.54 1.02 9.11
N ILE A 189 13.30 0.54 9.18
CA ILE A 189 12.18 1.18 9.88
C ILE A 189 11.46 0.24 10.83
N GLY A 190 10.67 0.85 11.72
CA GLY A 190 9.89 0.16 12.76
C GLY A 190 10.75 -0.24 13.96
N TYR A 191 10.09 -0.72 15.01
CA TYR A 191 10.75 -1.25 16.20
C TYR A 191 10.57 -2.77 16.29
N GLY A 192 9.32 -3.26 16.38
CA GLY A 192 9.03 -4.70 16.38
C GLY A 192 9.50 -5.40 15.10
N SER A 193 9.31 -4.77 13.94
CA SER A 193 9.77 -5.30 12.65
C SER A 193 11.29 -5.51 12.55
N ARG A 194 12.09 -4.84 13.39
CA ARG A 194 13.55 -5.04 13.45
C ARG A 194 13.94 -6.32 14.16
N GLN A 195 13.03 -6.95 14.90
CA GLN A 195 13.30 -8.21 15.58
C GLN A 195 13.33 -9.39 14.60
N TYR A 196 12.77 -9.25 13.41
CA TYR A 196 12.80 -10.26 12.35
C TYR A 196 14.07 -10.18 11.51
N LYS A 197 14.52 -11.31 10.96
CA LYS A 197 15.63 -11.33 10.02
C LYS A 197 15.31 -10.53 8.74
N LYS A 198 14.07 -10.68 8.24
CA LYS A 198 13.55 -9.88 7.13
C LYS A 198 13.03 -8.53 7.67
N VAL A 199 13.89 -7.51 7.65
CA VAL A 199 13.58 -6.18 8.18
C VAL A 199 12.80 -5.31 7.19
N SER A 200 12.01 -4.36 7.70
CA SER A 200 11.32 -3.35 6.88
C SER A 200 12.24 -2.17 6.55
N TRP A 201 12.08 -1.58 5.36
CA TRP A 201 12.92 -0.50 4.85
C TRP A 201 12.12 0.76 4.52
N SER A 202 12.74 1.93 4.62
CA SER A 202 12.25 3.15 3.97
C SER A 202 13.22 3.59 2.89
N LEU A 203 12.66 3.87 1.71
CA LEU A 203 13.34 4.43 0.57
C LEU A 203 13.10 5.94 0.54
N LYS A 204 14.16 6.73 0.45
CA LYS A 204 14.09 8.17 0.18
C LYS A 204 14.81 8.47 -1.12
N MET A 205 14.16 9.19 -2.02
CA MET A 205 14.62 9.47 -3.37
C MET A 205 14.81 10.98 -3.57
N ASP A 206 15.86 11.35 -4.30
CA ASP A 206 16.09 12.73 -4.71
C ASP A 206 15.04 13.20 -5.72
N GLN A 207 14.77 12.34 -6.72
CA GLN A 207 13.72 12.51 -7.71
C GLN A 207 12.38 11.95 -7.21
N LYS A 208 11.28 12.50 -7.73
CA LYS A 208 9.94 12.07 -7.35
C LYS A 208 9.48 10.90 -8.20
N PHE A 209 9.21 9.76 -7.57
CA PHE A 209 8.54 8.63 -8.20
C PHE A 209 7.03 8.78 -8.04
N ARG A 210 6.27 8.99 -9.12
CA ARG A 210 4.80 9.18 -9.08
C ARG A 210 4.33 10.19 -8.01
N GLY A 211 5.08 11.30 -7.90
CA GLY A 211 4.84 12.34 -6.90
C GLY A 211 5.49 12.10 -5.53
N ARG A 212 5.94 10.89 -5.21
CA ARG A 212 6.50 10.50 -3.91
C ARG A 212 8.01 10.74 -3.85
N LYS A 213 8.50 11.29 -2.73
CA LYS A 213 9.95 11.36 -2.42
C LYS A 213 10.39 10.26 -1.47
N ALA A 214 9.45 9.56 -0.85
CA ALA A 214 9.73 8.46 0.04
C ALA A 214 8.63 7.41 -0.07
N LEU A 215 9.03 6.16 0.11
CA LEU A 215 8.18 4.99 0.17
C LEU A 215 8.61 4.15 1.37
N LYS A 216 7.68 3.39 1.95
CA LYS A 216 7.99 2.34 2.92
C LYS A 216 7.85 0.98 2.26
N LEU A 217 8.76 0.08 2.58
CA LEU A 217 8.71 -1.32 2.22
C LEU A 217 8.51 -2.11 3.51
N ARG A 218 7.29 -2.60 3.73
CA ARG A 218 6.92 -3.43 4.86
C ARG A 218 7.25 -4.90 4.55
N ALA A 219 8.02 -5.54 5.42
CA ALA A 219 8.54 -6.89 5.21
C ALA A 219 7.48 -8.00 5.26
N MET A 220 6.35 -7.75 5.93
CA MET A 220 5.28 -8.75 6.17
C MET A 220 5.81 -10.04 6.83
N ALA A 221 6.85 -9.94 7.65
CA ALA A 221 7.58 -11.11 8.17
C ALA A 221 6.76 -12.01 9.11
N SER A 222 5.66 -11.49 9.67
CA SER A 222 4.73 -12.21 10.55
C SER A 222 3.37 -12.51 9.90
N ASP A 223 3.18 -12.17 8.62
CA ASP A 223 1.90 -12.33 7.91
C ASP A 223 1.97 -13.49 6.90
N PRO A 224 1.48 -14.70 7.22
CA PRO A 224 1.44 -15.81 6.28
C PRO A 224 0.52 -15.56 5.08
N SER A 225 -0.42 -14.62 5.19
CA SER A 225 -1.38 -14.33 4.11
C SER A 225 -0.83 -13.36 3.07
N LEU A 226 0.17 -12.54 3.43
CA LEU A 226 0.70 -11.45 2.61
C LEU A 226 -0.35 -10.42 2.10
N VAL A 227 -1.58 -10.43 2.64
CA VAL A 227 -2.69 -9.56 2.17
C VAL A 227 -3.34 -8.73 3.29
N ARG A 228 -3.06 -8.99 4.58
CA ARG A 228 -3.77 -8.37 5.71
C ARG A 228 -3.75 -6.84 5.68
N GLU A 229 -2.57 -6.26 5.47
CA GLU A 229 -2.38 -4.81 5.46
C GLU A 229 -3.06 -4.17 4.22
N SER A 230 -2.99 -4.85 3.07
CA SER A 230 -3.63 -4.42 1.81
C SER A 230 -5.16 -4.43 1.90
N VAL A 231 -5.75 -5.45 2.52
CA VAL A 231 -7.21 -5.53 2.76
C VAL A 231 -7.63 -4.45 3.73
N THR A 232 -6.90 -4.30 4.84
CA THR A 232 -7.24 -3.35 5.91
C THR A 232 -7.19 -1.91 5.46
N SER A 233 -6.13 -1.49 4.74
CA SER A 233 -6.05 -0.14 4.18
C SER A 233 -7.18 0.13 3.18
N LYS A 234 -7.53 -0.83 2.32
CA LYS A 234 -8.66 -0.69 1.38
C LYS A 234 -10.01 -0.56 2.11
N LEU A 235 -10.21 -1.25 3.24
CA LEU A 235 -11.41 -1.11 4.08
C LEU A 235 -11.56 0.30 4.68
N TYR A 236 -10.48 0.87 5.23
CA TYR A 236 -10.48 2.26 5.71
C TYR A 236 -10.80 3.25 4.58
N ASN A 237 -10.15 3.11 3.42
CA ASN A 237 -10.39 3.97 2.26
C ASN A 237 -11.85 3.90 1.80
N ALA A 238 -12.44 2.69 1.74
CA ALA A 238 -13.84 2.47 1.38
C ALA A 238 -14.83 3.17 2.32
N MET A 239 -14.47 3.32 3.60
CA MET A 239 -15.22 4.07 4.60
C MET A 239 -14.96 5.58 4.56
N GLY A 240 -14.07 6.06 3.70
CA GLY A 240 -13.69 7.47 3.60
C GLY A 240 -12.74 7.91 4.72
N VAL A 241 -11.99 6.98 5.31
CA VAL A 241 -10.93 7.26 6.29
C VAL A 241 -9.58 7.30 5.56
N PRO A 242 -8.85 8.43 5.54
CA PRO A 242 -7.55 8.51 4.89
C PRO A 242 -6.51 7.61 5.56
N VAL A 243 -5.87 6.76 4.78
CA VAL A 243 -4.85 5.82 5.25
C VAL A 243 -3.77 5.65 4.17
N GLN A 244 -2.53 5.34 4.56
CA GLN A 244 -1.53 5.02 3.55
C GLN A 244 -1.89 3.70 2.88
N GLU A 245 -1.96 3.73 1.56
CA GLU A 245 -2.22 2.57 0.72
C GLU A 245 -1.00 2.27 -0.14
N GLY A 246 -0.99 1.10 -0.75
CA GLY A 246 0.16 0.60 -1.48
C GLY A 246 -0.15 -0.61 -2.34
N THR A 247 0.93 -1.23 -2.80
CA THR A 247 0.90 -2.47 -3.58
C THR A 247 2.18 -3.25 -3.29
N TYR A 248 2.56 -4.20 -4.12
CA TYR A 248 3.70 -5.07 -3.87
C TYR A 248 4.98 -4.61 -4.57
N ALA A 249 6.11 -4.98 -3.99
CA ALA A 249 7.41 -4.84 -4.60
C ALA A 249 8.31 -6.05 -4.31
N ARG A 250 9.05 -6.52 -5.30
CA ARG A 250 10.18 -7.42 -5.12
C ARG A 250 11.42 -6.59 -4.81
N LEU A 251 12.09 -6.88 -3.70
CA LEU A 251 13.20 -6.08 -3.19
C LEU A 251 14.53 -6.83 -3.30
N PHE A 252 15.50 -6.14 -3.89
CA PHE A 252 16.90 -6.52 -3.96
C PHE A 252 17.75 -5.35 -3.44
N ILE A 253 18.68 -5.61 -2.53
CA ILE A 253 19.65 -4.62 -2.06
C ILE A 253 21.03 -5.22 -2.24
N ASN A 254 21.86 -4.61 -3.08
CA ASN A 254 23.13 -5.19 -3.52
C ASN A 254 22.92 -6.63 -4.03
N ASP A 255 23.62 -7.59 -3.42
CA ASP A 255 23.59 -9.01 -3.76
C ASP A 255 22.46 -9.78 -3.01
N ASP A 256 21.79 -9.13 -2.05
CA ASP A 256 20.77 -9.75 -1.21
C ASP A 256 19.37 -9.67 -1.82
N THR A 257 18.72 -10.83 -1.86
CA THR A 257 17.32 -10.98 -2.29
C THR A 257 16.43 -11.03 -1.06
N TYR A 258 15.66 -9.97 -0.81
CA TYR A 258 14.78 -9.91 0.37
C TYR A 258 13.38 -10.48 0.12
N GLY A 259 12.99 -10.76 -1.12
CA GLY A 259 11.67 -11.30 -1.44
C GLY A 259 10.59 -10.21 -1.67
N LEU A 260 9.34 -10.54 -1.36
CA LEU A 260 8.17 -9.69 -1.61
C LEU A 260 7.90 -8.74 -0.41
N TYR A 261 7.61 -7.48 -0.70
CA TYR A 261 7.29 -6.42 0.27
C TYR A 261 5.96 -5.79 -0.06
N HIS A 262 5.27 -5.28 0.97
CA HIS A 262 4.18 -4.33 0.77
C HIS A 262 4.78 -2.92 0.70
N MET A 263 4.79 -2.36 -0.51
CA MET A 263 5.25 -1.02 -0.82
C MET A 263 4.12 -0.02 -0.62
N ILE A 264 4.24 0.79 0.43
CA ILE A 264 3.20 1.74 0.84
C ILE A 264 3.69 3.17 0.83
N ASP A 265 2.73 4.09 0.80
CA ASP A 265 2.97 5.50 1.05
C ASP A 265 3.57 5.76 2.44
N ASN A 266 4.37 6.83 2.53
CA ASN A 266 4.82 7.35 3.82
C ASN A 266 3.85 8.45 4.29
N LEU A 267 3.36 8.37 5.53
CA LEU A 267 2.66 9.47 6.18
C LEU A 267 3.63 10.65 6.31
N ASN A 268 3.46 11.64 5.45
CA ASN A 268 4.27 12.85 5.47
C ASN A 268 3.45 14.05 4.98
N LYS A 269 3.98 15.26 5.14
CA LYS A 269 3.36 16.50 4.64
C LYS A 269 2.84 16.40 3.20
N LYS A 270 3.57 15.73 2.31
CA LYS A 270 3.13 15.62 0.91
C LYS A 270 1.95 14.67 0.74
N TRP A 271 1.94 13.56 1.46
CA TRP A 271 0.77 12.67 1.49
C TRP A 271 -0.44 13.41 2.08
N ILE A 272 -0.29 14.09 3.23
CA ILE A 272 -1.35 14.88 3.89
C ILE A 272 -1.95 15.93 2.94
N ARG A 273 -1.10 16.74 2.29
CA ARG A 273 -1.51 17.74 1.29
C ARG A 273 -2.40 17.16 0.19
N ASN A 274 -2.10 15.95 -0.27
CA ASN A 274 -2.81 15.36 -1.39
C ASN A 274 -4.05 14.55 -0.97
N TYR A 275 -3.93 13.73 0.07
CA TYR A 275 -4.99 12.82 0.50
C TYR A 275 -6.06 13.51 1.34
N ILE A 276 -5.68 14.48 2.17
CA ILE A 276 -6.60 15.16 3.10
C ILE A 276 -7.06 16.50 2.52
N HIS A 277 -6.13 17.31 1.99
CA HIS A 277 -6.45 18.66 1.50
C HIS A 277 -6.75 18.75 0.00
N GLY A 278 -6.27 17.79 -0.81
CA GLY A 278 -6.46 17.82 -2.26
C GLY A 278 -5.65 18.91 -2.98
N ASP A 279 -4.73 19.58 -2.28
CA ASP A 279 -3.84 20.58 -2.84
C ASP A 279 -2.39 20.32 -2.43
N ASN A 280 -1.52 20.15 -3.44
CA ASN A 280 -0.09 19.94 -3.28
C ASN A 280 0.64 21.07 -2.54
N ASN A 281 0.02 22.23 -2.39
CA ASN A 281 0.57 23.39 -1.69
C ASN A 281 -0.19 23.74 -0.39
N ALA A 282 -1.16 22.92 0.02
CA ALA A 282 -1.91 23.18 1.25
C ALA A 282 -0.98 23.29 2.47
N LYS A 283 -1.37 24.17 3.40
CA LYS A 283 -0.73 24.23 4.72
C LYS A 283 -1.08 22.96 5.48
N VAL A 284 -0.07 22.31 6.05
CA VAL A 284 -0.25 21.13 6.89
C VAL A 284 -0.25 21.55 8.36
N GLY A 285 -1.16 21.02 9.18
CA GLY A 285 -1.14 21.25 10.63
C GLY A 285 -0.24 20.28 11.37
N PHE A 286 -0.35 20.26 12.70
CA PHE A 286 0.42 19.33 13.53
C PHE A 286 -0.15 17.91 13.47
N CYS A 287 0.76 16.94 13.41
CA CYS A 287 0.49 15.52 13.46
C CYS A 287 1.27 14.92 14.63
N TYR A 288 0.57 14.22 15.52
CA TYR A 288 1.16 13.52 16.66
C TYR A 288 0.84 12.03 16.56
N LYS A 289 1.87 11.18 16.57
CA LYS A 289 1.71 9.74 16.69
C LYS A 289 1.43 9.37 18.14
N MET A 290 0.52 8.42 18.31
CA MET A 290 0.27 7.76 19.58
C MET A 290 1.20 6.56 19.68
N ASP A 291 2.03 6.52 20.71
CA ASP A 291 3.12 5.55 20.87
C ASP A 291 2.95 4.81 22.21
N SER A 292 1.87 4.05 22.34
CA SER A 292 1.68 3.22 23.52
C SER A 292 2.63 2.04 23.55
N SER A 293 3.15 1.73 24.73
CA SER A 293 4.03 0.58 24.96
C SER A 293 3.24 -0.56 25.63
N HIS A 294 2.68 -1.49 24.86
CA HIS A 294 2.01 -2.66 25.44
C HIS A 294 3.01 -3.80 25.75
N PRO A 295 2.75 -4.69 26.74
CA PRO A 295 1.56 -4.76 27.59
C PRO A 295 1.68 -4.01 28.93
N ASP A 296 2.80 -3.35 29.21
CA ASP A 296 3.11 -2.80 30.55
C ASP A 296 2.94 -1.27 30.67
N GLY A 297 2.64 -0.59 29.57
CA GLY A 297 2.62 0.86 29.48
C GLY A 297 4.00 1.49 29.35
N PRO A 298 4.08 2.83 29.28
CA PRO A 298 2.95 3.76 29.37
C PRO A 298 2.08 3.77 28.10
N TYR A 299 0.85 4.25 28.23
CA TYR A 299 -0.13 4.36 27.14
C TYR A 299 -0.49 5.81 26.85
N SER A 300 -0.79 6.10 25.59
CA SER A 300 -1.57 7.28 25.22
C SER A 300 -2.95 7.20 25.90
N ASP A 301 -3.47 8.33 26.36
CA ASP A 301 -4.75 8.37 27.11
C ASP A 301 -5.70 9.50 26.69
N LEU A 302 -5.20 10.46 25.89
CA LEU A 302 -5.89 11.67 25.46
C LEU A 302 -6.46 12.48 26.63
N ARG A 303 -5.82 12.41 27.80
CA ARG A 303 -6.23 13.18 28.99
C ARG A 303 -5.58 14.55 29.01
N TYR A 304 -6.33 15.54 29.50
CA TYR A 304 -5.74 16.82 29.85
C TYR A 304 -4.93 16.68 31.16
N LYS A 305 -3.64 17.01 31.08
CA LYS A 305 -2.66 16.88 32.17
C LYS A 305 -2.09 18.26 32.57
N GLY A 306 -2.78 19.34 32.22
CA GLY A 306 -2.29 20.72 32.37
C GLY A 306 -1.57 21.23 31.12
N ASP A 307 -1.17 22.50 31.15
CA ASP A 307 -0.58 23.19 29.98
C ASP A 307 0.94 22.97 29.83
N GLU A 308 1.57 22.21 30.73
CA GLU A 308 3.00 21.90 30.68
C GLU A 308 3.29 20.78 29.68
N TYR A 309 4.04 21.09 28.61
CA TYR A 309 4.29 20.13 27.53
C TYR A 309 5.03 18.85 27.96
N THR A 310 5.83 18.92 29.03
CA THR A 310 6.55 17.77 29.58
C THR A 310 5.62 16.69 30.13
N ASN A 311 4.37 17.02 30.45
CA ASN A 311 3.35 16.03 30.87
C ASN A 311 2.88 15.13 29.72
N TYR A 312 3.24 15.49 28.49
CA TYR A 312 2.96 14.75 27.26
C TYR A 312 4.26 14.21 26.68
N GLY A 313 5.17 15.10 26.27
CA GLY A 313 6.42 14.71 25.62
C GLY A 313 7.44 14.03 26.53
N GLY A 314 7.38 14.28 27.84
CA GLY A 314 8.30 13.65 28.81
C GLY A 314 7.96 12.20 29.13
N VAL A 315 6.72 11.77 28.89
CA VAL A 315 6.26 10.38 29.13
C VAL A 315 6.56 9.49 27.91
N GLY A 316 6.63 10.07 26.71
CA GLY A 316 6.95 9.35 25.48
C GLY A 316 5.78 8.57 24.88
N THR A 317 4.54 8.84 25.31
CA THR A 317 3.32 8.23 24.74
C THR A 317 2.80 8.97 23.52
N TYR A 318 3.37 10.13 23.20
CA TYR A 318 3.09 10.88 21.99
C TYR A 318 4.41 11.28 21.33
N SER A 319 4.47 11.17 20.01
CA SER A 319 5.59 11.67 19.20
C SER A 319 5.13 12.71 18.19
N ILE A 320 5.85 13.82 18.10
CA ILE A 320 5.67 14.81 17.03
C ILE A 320 6.11 14.18 15.71
N ASP A 321 5.27 14.27 14.68
CA ASP A 321 5.55 13.70 13.37
C ASP A 321 5.68 14.78 12.29
N GLU A 322 4.56 15.39 11.88
CA GLU A 322 4.51 16.36 10.80
C GLU A 322 3.94 17.70 11.27
N TYR A 323 4.55 18.79 10.83
CA TYR A 323 4.11 20.16 11.09
C TYR A 323 4.82 21.13 10.12
N GLU A 324 4.37 22.38 10.04
CA GLU A 324 5.08 23.43 9.29
C GLU A 324 6.09 24.12 10.21
N GLU A 325 7.36 24.18 9.79
CA GLU A 325 8.42 24.81 10.60
C GLU A 325 8.15 26.28 10.91
N SER A 326 7.34 26.96 10.09
CA SER A 326 6.93 28.35 10.33
C SER A 326 5.98 28.51 11.52
N ASP A 327 5.36 27.42 11.99
CA ASP A 327 4.42 27.43 13.10
C ASP A 327 5.09 27.13 14.45
N VAL A 328 6.41 26.91 14.46
CA VAL A 328 7.20 26.54 15.64
C VAL A 328 8.24 27.62 15.92
N ASP A 329 8.33 28.06 17.17
CA ASP A 329 9.52 28.81 17.61
C ASP A 329 10.62 27.80 17.93
N PRO A 330 11.74 27.79 17.18
CA PRO A 330 12.82 26.83 17.41
C PRO A 330 13.49 26.97 18.79
N ASN A 331 13.23 28.06 19.53
CA ASN A 331 13.75 28.28 20.87
C ASN A 331 12.74 27.94 21.98
N ASP A 332 11.52 27.54 21.63
CA ASP A 332 10.46 27.20 22.58
C ASP A 332 9.79 25.88 22.17
N GLU A 333 10.24 24.80 22.80
CA GLU A 333 9.71 23.45 22.58
C GLU A 333 8.20 23.37 22.82
N SER A 334 7.64 24.18 23.73
CA SER A 334 6.20 24.14 24.04
C SER A 334 5.30 24.45 22.83
N THR A 335 5.82 25.23 21.86
CA THR A 335 5.11 25.54 20.62
C THR A 335 4.80 24.29 19.80
N ARG A 336 5.66 23.25 19.86
CA ARG A 336 5.46 21.98 19.17
C ARG A 336 4.36 21.11 19.78
N TRP A 337 3.96 21.38 21.02
CA TRP A 337 2.98 20.59 21.78
C TRP A 337 1.64 21.29 21.93
N THR A 338 1.57 22.57 21.57
CA THR A 338 0.38 23.42 21.76
C THR A 338 -0.87 22.83 21.12
N SER A 339 -0.76 22.23 19.92
CA SER A 339 -1.92 21.64 19.24
C SER A 339 -2.45 20.40 19.97
N LEU A 340 -1.59 19.47 20.42
CA LEU A 340 -2.01 18.33 21.23
C LEU A 340 -2.69 18.78 22.53
N ILE A 341 -2.08 19.74 23.25
CA ILE A 341 -2.62 20.26 24.52
C ILE A 341 -3.98 20.91 24.29
N ASN A 342 -4.12 21.71 23.23
CA ASN A 342 -5.40 22.33 22.87
C ASN A 342 -6.49 21.29 22.59
N PHE A 343 -6.15 20.20 21.88
CA PHE A 343 -7.11 19.11 21.64
C PHE A 343 -7.60 18.49 22.94
N VAL A 344 -6.69 17.97 23.78
CA VAL A 344 -7.08 17.26 25.00
C VAL A 344 -7.75 18.20 26.02
N LYS A 345 -7.38 19.48 26.05
CA LYS A 345 -8.03 20.51 26.88
C LYS A 345 -9.44 20.82 26.38
N SER A 346 -9.64 20.95 25.07
CA SER A 346 -10.96 21.17 24.48
C SER A 346 -11.86 19.97 24.70
N TYR A 347 -11.31 18.77 24.55
CA TYR A 347 -12.01 17.52 24.82
C TYR A 347 -12.38 17.36 26.29
N ASP A 348 -11.46 17.61 27.24
CA ASP A 348 -11.76 17.57 28.67
C ASP A 348 -12.84 18.59 29.07
N ASN A 349 -12.78 19.81 28.54
CA ASN A 349 -13.83 20.82 28.74
C ASN A 349 -15.18 20.36 28.18
N TRP A 350 -15.19 19.73 27.00
CA TRP A 350 -16.39 19.16 26.41
C TRP A 350 -16.95 18.05 27.28
N VAL A 351 -16.13 17.11 27.76
CA VAL A 351 -16.56 16.02 28.65
C VAL A 351 -17.17 16.59 29.95
N ASN A 352 -16.53 17.57 30.57
CA ASN A 352 -17.00 18.17 31.82
C ASN A 352 -18.29 18.99 31.66
N THR A 353 -18.58 19.49 30.46
CA THR A 353 -19.75 20.35 30.19
C THR A 353 -20.90 19.57 29.56
N TYR A 354 -20.60 18.68 28.62
CA TYR A 354 -21.53 18.02 27.71
C TYR A 354 -21.43 16.49 27.71
N GLY A 355 -20.52 15.87 28.48
CA GLY A 355 -20.29 14.41 28.44
C GLY A 355 -21.50 13.55 28.82
N GLU A 356 -22.49 14.14 29.52
CA GLU A 356 -23.79 13.51 29.84
C GLU A 356 -24.97 14.23 29.14
N ASP A 357 -24.69 15.22 28.28
CA ASP A 357 -25.66 15.95 27.48
C ASP A 357 -25.90 15.25 26.15
N ASN A 358 -27.18 15.03 25.82
CA ASN A 358 -27.63 14.37 24.59
C ASN A 358 -28.28 15.36 23.60
N SER A 359 -28.18 16.66 23.86
CA SER A 359 -28.69 17.71 22.99
C SER A 359 -27.81 17.94 21.75
N ASP A 360 -28.38 18.58 20.73
CA ASP A 360 -27.65 18.96 19.51
C ASP A 360 -26.48 19.89 19.83
N MET A 361 -26.58 20.70 20.89
CA MET A 361 -25.49 21.57 21.36
C MET A 361 -24.22 20.78 21.72
N ALA A 362 -24.35 19.58 22.30
CA ALA A 362 -23.20 18.75 22.60
C ALA A 362 -22.46 18.34 21.32
N ILE A 363 -23.19 18.07 20.24
CA ILE A 363 -22.63 17.74 18.93
C ILE A 363 -22.01 18.98 18.27
N GLU A 364 -22.74 20.10 18.26
CA GLU A 364 -22.29 21.38 17.71
C GLU A 364 -21.00 21.89 18.38
N GLU A 365 -20.83 21.70 19.69
CA GLU A 365 -19.60 22.09 20.39
C GLU A 365 -18.44 21.13 20.15
N LEU A 366 -18.72 19.83 19.98
CA LEU A 366 -17.68 18.83 19.68
C LEU A 366 -17.15 18.98 18.25
N GLU A 367 -18.03 19.18 17.26
CA GLU A 367 -17.64 19.27 15.85
C GLU A 367 -16.77 20.50 15.54
N LYS A 368 -16.80 21.53 16.40
CA LYS A 368 -15.92 22.71 16.29
C LYS A 368 -14.44 22.37 16.35
N PHE A 369 -14.09 21.23 16.94
CA PHE A 369 -12.70 20.80 17.02
C PHE A 369 -12.49 19.33 16.67
N LEU A 370 -13.50 18.47 16.57
CA LEU A 370 -13.31 17.06 16.20
C LEU A 370 -14.10 16.72 14.93
N ASN A 371 -13.48 16.02 13.98
CA ASN A 371 -14.23 15.30 12.95
C ASN A 371 -14.83 14.03 13.56
N ILE A 372 -16.03 14.17 14.10
CA ILE A 372 -16.77 13.10 14.79
C ILE A 372 -17.07 11.97 13.80
N GLU A 373 -17.58 12.31 12.62
CA GLU A 373 -17.98 11.34 11.60
C GLU A 373 -16.80 10.44 11.17
N GLU A 374 -15.64 11.02 10.85
CA GLU A 374 -14.43 10.26 10.51
C GLU A 374 -14.01 9.35 11.66
N THR A 375 -13.96 9.88 12.89
CA THR A 375 -13.62 9.11 14.10
C THR A 375 -14.51 7.88 14.25
N LEU A 376 -15.83 8.00 14.03
CA LEU A 376 -16.75 6.87 14.16
C LEU A 376 -16.59 5.83 13.04
N ARG A 377 -16.29 6.26 11.82
CA ARG A 377 -16.01 5.34 10.69
C ARG A 377 -14.70 4.59 10.89
N PHE A 378 -13.69 5.29 11.36
CA PHE A 378 -12.42 4.73 11.78
C PHE A 378 -12.62 3.64 12.84
N MET A 379 -13.31 3.96 13.94
CA MET A 379 -13.63 3.02 15.01
C MET A 379 -14.46 1.81 14.52
N ALA A 380 -15.40 2.00 13.60
CA ALA A 380 -16.20 0.91 13.06
C ALA A 380 -15.36 -0.11 12.28
N ILE A 381 -14.33 0.33 11.55
CA ILE A 381 -13.38 -0.57 10.92
C ILE A 381 -12.53 -1.28 11.96
N GLU A 382 -11.99 -0.58 12.98
CA GLU A 382 -11.23 -1.24 14.05
C GLU A 382 -12.02 -2.35 14.75
N SER A 383 -13.34 -2.14 14.96
CA SER A 383 -14.22 -3.18 15.47
C SER A 383 -14.34 -4.40 14.57
N LEU A 384 -14.36 -4.22 13.25
CA LEU A 384 -14.51 -5.31 12.29
C LEU A 384 -13.18 -6.07 12.08
N ILE A 385 -12.06 -5.36 12.04
CA ILE A 385 -10.74 -5.98 11.84
C ILE A 385 -10.12 -6.50 13.14
N LEU A 386 -10.65 -6.09 14.29
CA LEU A 386 -10.11 -6.33 15.63
C LEU A 386 -8.65 -5.91 15.73
N ALA A 387 -8.43 -4.60 15.71
CA ALA A 387 -7.10 -4.02 15.72
C ALA A 387 -6.47 -4.11 17.14
N LEU A 388 -5.58 -5.08 17.35
CA LEU A 388 -5.11 -5.43 18.69
C LEU A 388 -4.15 -4.40 19.30
N ASP A 389 -3.35 -3.72 18.50
CA ASP A 389 -2.37 -2.75 18.97
C ASP A 389 -2.57 -1.35 18.36
N ASN A 390 -3.77 -1.07 17.82
CA ASN A 390 -4.12 0.25 17.29
C ASN A 390 -4.94 1.10 18.28
N PHE A 391 -5.78 1.99 17.78
CA PHE A 391 -6.31 3.12 18.56
C PHE A 391 -7.25 2.69 19.66
N TRP A 392 -8.26 1.89 19.33
CA TRP A 392 -9.33 1.63 20.28
C TRP A 392 -8.82 0.78 21.42
N LEU A 393 -7.98 -0.25 21.19
CA LEU A 393 -7.55 -1.11 22.29
C LEU A 393 -6.38 -0.58 23.12
N VAL A 394 -5.29 -0.12 22.48
CA VAL A 394 -4.08 0.30 23.21
C VAL A 394 -3.73 1.76 22.97
N MET A 395 -4.46 2.45 22.08
CA MET A 395 -4.20 3.82 21.68
C MET A 395 -2.79 3.99 21.10
N SER A 396 -2.45 3.17 20.12
CA SER A 396 -1.22 3.26 19.33
C SER A 396 -1.53 3.21 17.82
N ASN A 397 -0.49 3.17 16.99
CA ASN A 397 -0.60 2.95 15.54
C ASN A 397 -1.63 3.88 14.86
N THR A 398 -1.73 5.11 15.39
CA THR A 398 -2.67 6.14 14.97
C THR A 398 -2.05 7.51 15.19
N ALA A 399 -2.27 8.40 14.23
CA ALA A 399 -1.87 9.79 14.31
C ALA A 399 -3.08 10.69 14.57
N LEU A 400 -2.93 11.64 15.50
CA LEU A 400 -3.84 12.77 15.66
C LEU A 400 -3.36 13.91 14.78
N TYR A 401 -4.14 14.29 13.77
CA TYR A 401 -3.84 15.38 12.85
C TYR A 401 -4.76 16.57 13.09
N TYR A 402 -4.19 17.75 13.30
CA TYR A 402 -4.91 19.02 13.24
C TYR A 402 -5.00 19.50 11.80
N ASN A 403 -6.22 19.65 11.29
CA ASN A 403 -6.49 20.17 9.96
C ASN A 403 -6.69 21.70 10.03
N PRO A 404 -5.73 22.52 9.54
CA PRO A 404 -5.82 23.97 9.65
C PRO A 404 -6.84 24.60 8.69
N GLU A 405 -7.30 23.87 7.67
CA GLU A 405 -8.31 24.32 6.72
C GLU A 405 -9.71 24.18 7.30
N ARG A 406 -9.96 23.06 7.99
CA ARG A 406 -11.23 22.75 8.66
C ARG A 406 -11.30 23.25 10.10
N ASN A 407 -10.15 23.61 10.68
CA ASN A 407 -9.99 23.97 12.08
C ASN A 407 -10.49 22.87 13.05
N ASN A 408 -10.24 21.61 12.72
CA ASN A 408 -10.62 20.45 13.53
C ASN A 408 -9.51 19.38 13.54
N TYR A 409 -9.68 18.37 14.38
CA TYR A 409 -8.79 17.23 14.55
C TYR A 409 -9.41 15.98 13.93
N GLN A 410 -8.58 15.11 13.38
CA GLN A 410 -8.96 13.81 12.80
C GLN A 410 -7.90 12.75 13.14
N PHE A 411 -8.30 11.48 13.10
CA PHE A 411 -7.38 10.36 13.30
C PHE A 411 -6.92 9.79 11.96
N ILE A 412 -5.68 9.32 11.91
CA ILE A 412 -5.08 8.71 10.71
C ILE A 412 -4.45 7.40 11.15
N PRO A 413 -5.08 6.25 10.84
CA PRO A 413 -4.52 4.97 11.20
C PRO A 413 -3.31 4.63 10.33
N PHE A 414 -2.42 3.81 10.87
CA PHE A 414 -1.28 3.23 10.17
C PHE A 414 -0.85 1.94 10.86
N ASP A 415 -0.02 1.12 10.21
CA ASP A 415 0.51 -0.15 10.77
C ASP A 415 -0.60 -1.18 11.13
N PHE A 416 -0.82 -2.15 10.25
CA PHE A 416 -1.89 -3.14 10.36
C PHE A 416 -1.37 -4.57 10.34
N ASP A 417 -0.32 -4.85 11.12
CA ASP A 417 0.25 -6.21 11.23
C ASP A 417 -0.53 -7.10 12.22
N GLN A 418 -1.17 -6.51 13.24
CA GLN A 418 -1.97 -7.23 14.25
C GLN A 418 -3.49 -7.09 14.05
N VAL A 419 -3.95 -7.33 12.81
CA VAL A 419 -5.38 -7.24 12.42
C VAL A 419 -5.84 -8.50 11.71
N LEU A 420 -7.14 -8.80 11.74
CA LEU A 420 -7.75 -9.97 11.07
C LEU A 420 -7.17 -11.32 11.53
N ILE A 421 -6.64 -11.37 12.75
CA ILE A 421 -6.00 -12.57 13.34
C ILE A 421 -6.75 -13.12 14.56
N GLY A 422 -7.73 -12.42 15.12
CA GLY A 422 -8.35 -12.80 16.40
C GLY A 422 -7.62 -12.21 17.62
N SER A 423 -7.76 -12.81 18.81
CA SER A 423 -7.18 -12.27 20.05
C SER A 423 -5.67 -12.43 20.17
N HIS A 424 -5.08 -13.35 19.40
CA HIS A 424 -3.67 -13.76 19.45
C HIS A 424 -3.15 -13.97 20.91
N GLY A 425 -4.03 -14.48 21.77
CA GLY A 425 -3.76 -14.99 23.13
C GLY A 425 -3.20 -14.02 24.18
N SER A 426 -2.79 -12.79 23.83
CA SER A 426 -1.97 -11.96 24.71
C SER A 426 -2.68 -10.73 25.27
N LEU A 427 -3.48 -10.04 24.46
CA LEU A 427 -4.14 -8.80 24.87
C LEU A 427 -5.59 -9.06 25.32
N ILE A 428 -6.44 -9.60 24.44
CA ILE A 428 -7.86 -9.85 24.76
C ILE A 428 -8.03 -11.28 25.30
N LYS A 429 -8.52 -11.42 26.55
CA LYS A 429 -8.64 -12.72 27.25
C LYS A 429 -10.07 -13.23 27.46
N THR A 430 -11.04 -12.56 26.87
CA THR A 430 -12.47 -12.94 26.95
C THR A 430 -12.79 -13.91 25.82
N GLU A 431 -13.68 -14.89 26.05
CA GLU A 431 -14.13 -15.85 25.03
C GLU A 431 -15.15 -15.24 24.03
N ASP A 432 -15.76 -14.10 24.36
CA ASP A 432 -16.83 -13.50 23.55
C ASP A 432 -16.35 -12.34 22.65
N TYR A 433 -15.04 -12.06 22.60
CA TYR A 433 -14.49 -10.94 21.82
C TYR A 433 -14.90 -10.98 20.35
N ALA A 434 -14.97 -12.16 19.74
CA ALA A 434 -15.37 -12.32 18.35
C ALA A 434 -16.84 -11.94 18.10
N LYS A 435 -17.70 -12.00 19.13
CA LYS A 435 -19.12 -11.62 19.07
C LYS A 435 -19.37 -10.18 19.46
N ASP A 436 -18.59 -9.63 20.40
CA ASP A 436 -18.77 -8.26 20.88
C ASP A 436 -18.21 -7.26 19.85
N CYS A 437 -19.09 -6.59 19.11
CA CYS A 437 -18.70 -5.59 18.12
C CYS A 437 -18.75 -4.15 18.64
N PHE A 438 -19.12 -3.94 19.90
CA PHE A 438 -19.34 -2.61 20.48
C PHE A 438 -18.39 -2.27 21.61
N ASN A 439 -18.00 -3.25 22.44
CA ASN A 439 -17.21 -3.03 23.66
C ASN A 439 -15.97 -3.93 23.73
N TRP A 440 -15.55 -4.53 22.60
CA TRP A 440 -14.44 -5.48 22.53
C TRP A 440 -13.12 -4.95 23.13
N ALA A 441 -12.88 -3.64 23.01
CA ALA A 441 -11.69 -2.99 23.56
C ALA A 441 -11.76 -2.81 25.09
N ASN A 442 -12.97 -2.73 25.67
CA ASN A 442 -13.19 -2.38 27.07
C ASN A 442 -13.06 -3.56 28.06
N PHE A 443 -12.37 -4.63 27.68
CA PHE A 443 -12.30 -5.85 28.51
C PHE A 443 -11.51 -5.65 29.80
N ASN A 444 -10.57 -4.70 29.85
CA ASN A 444 -9.78 -4.41 31.04
C ASN A 444 -9.38 -2.93 31.17
N GLU A 445 -10.32 -2.11 31.61
CA GLU A 445 -10.13 -0.67 31.88
C GLU A 445 -9.07 -0.35 32.95
N SER A 446 -8.62 -1.34 33.74
CA SER A 446 -7.54 -1.14 34.71
C SER A 446 -6.15 -1.15 34.07
N VAL A 447 -6.05 -1.65 32.83
CA VAL A 447 -4.80 -1.72 32.05
C VAL A 447 -4.87 -0.76 30.87
N PHE A 448 -5.95 -0.83 30.09
CA PHE A 448 -6.20 0.03 28.93
C PHE A 448 -7.35 0.97 29.27
N GLU A 449 -7.04 2.18 29.71
CA GLU A 449 -8.07 3.18 30.00
C GLU A 449 -8.57 3.82 28.70
N HIS A 450 -9.87 3.74 28.44
CA HIS A 450 -10.48 4.25 27.22
C HIS A 450 -11.21 5.58 27.43
N TYR A 451 -10.59 6.55 28.12
CA TYR A 451 -11.24 7.82 28.50
C TYR A 451 -11.92 8.53 27.32
N PHE A 452 -11.24 8.62 26.17
CA PHE A 452 -11.79 9.28 24.97
C PHE A 452 -12.99 8.53 24.39
N THR A 453 -12.84 7.25 24.03
CA THR A 453 -13.93 6.51 23.36
C THR A 453 -15.11 6.28 24.32
N ASN A 454 -14.85 6.07 25.61
CA ASN A 454 -15.91 5.89 26.61
C ASN A 454 -16.77 7.14 26.78
N ASN A 455 -16.17 8.34 26.85
CA ASN A 455 -16.97 9.57 26.96
C ASN A 455 -17.66 9.93 25.65
N LEU A 456 -17.05 9.64 24.49
CA LEU A 456 -17.69 9.82 23.19
C LEU A 456 -18.96 8.97 23.05
N MET A 457 -18.90 7.69 23.46
CA MET A 457 -20.00 6.73 23.32
C MET A 457 -21.13 6.88 24.35
N LYS A 458 -20.98 7.74 25.37
CA LYS A 458 -22.08 8.08 26.30
C LYS A 458 -23.16 8.93 25.65
N ASN A 459 -22.81 9.77 24.67
CA ASN A 459 -23.77 10.58 23.94
C ASN A 459 -24.59 9.70 22.99
N GLN A 460 -25.91 9.72 23.14
CA GLN A 460 -26.85 8.87 22.41
C GLN A 460 -26.86 9.14 20.90
N GLN A 461 -26.68 10.39 20.47
CA GLN A 461 -26.66 10.71 19.04
C GLN A 461 -25.39 10.16 18.38
N ILE A 462 -24.25 10.29 19.07
CA ILE A 462 -22.97 9.75 18.62
C ILE A 462 -23.01 8.22 18.60
N LYS A 463 -23.51 7.59 19.67
CA LYS A 463 -23.69 6.14 19.72
C LYS A 463 -24.63 5.63 18.63
N GLN A 464 -25.75 6.32 18.40
CA GLN A 464 -26.68 5.97 17.33
C GLN A 464 -26.02 6.10 15.95
N ARG A 465 -25.19 7.12 15.73
CA ARG A 465 -24.45 7.26 14.49
C ARG A 465 -23.42 6.15 14.31
N TYR A 466 -22.66 5.81 15.35
CA TYR A 466 -21.74 4.67 15.33
C TYR A 466 -22.47 3.36 14.98
N ASP A 467 -23.63 3.12 15.57
CA ASP A 467 -24.42 1.91 15.32
C ASP A 467 -24.85 1.81 13.85
N ILE A 468 -25.27 2.92 13.25
CA ILE A 468 -25.61 2.99 11.82
C ILE A 468 -24.36 2.73 10.97
N ILE A 469 -23.23 3.33 11.31
CA ILE A 469 -21.99 3.17 10.57
C ILE A 469 -21.54 1.70 10.59
N LEU A 470 -21.53 1.07 11.77
CA LEU A 470 -21.16 -0.34 11.93
C LEU A 470 -22.16 -1.28 11.23
N ALA A 471 -23.45 -0.96 11.28
CA ALA A 471 -24.48 -1.72 10.58
C ALA A 471 -24.25 -1.72 9.06
N ILE A 472 -24.00 -0.55 8.47
CA ILE A 472 -23.71 -0.40 7.04
C ILE A 472 -22.39 -1.07 6.69
N ALA A 473 -21.31 -0.82 7.45
CA ALA A 473 -20.01 -1.42 7.19
C ALA A 473 -20.06 -2.95 7.24
N SER A 474 -20.72 -3.54 8.23
CA SER A 474 -20.82 -5.00 8.36
C SER A 474 -21.69 -5.66 7.30
N THR A 475 -22.67 -4.94 6.72
CA THR A 475 -23.62 -5.48 5.74
C THR A 475 -23.23 -5.23 4.29
N GLU A 476 -22.64 -4.07 3.99
CA GLU A 476 -22.31 -3.66 2.62
C GLU A 476 -20.84 -3.84 2.27
N LEU A 477 -19.93 -3.85 3.26
CA LEU A 477 -18.49 -3.88 3.03
C LEU A 477 -17.81 -5.15 3.58
N PHE A 478 -18.01 -5.47 4.86
CA PHE A 478 -17.28 -6.52 5.57
C PHE A 478 -17.95 -7.90 5.42
N THR A 479 -17.97 -8.38 4.18
CA THR A 479 -18.60 -9.64 3.81
C THR A 479 -17.70 -10.45 2.87
N ASN A 480 -17.85 -11.77 2.88
CA ASN A 480 -17.08 -12.65 1.99
C ASN A 480 -17.35 -12.42 0.51
N ASN A 481 -18.56 -12.01 0.13
CA ASN A 481 -18.89 -11.69 -1.27
C ASN A 481 -18.28 -10.36 -1.75
N VAL A 482 -17.81 -9.49 -0.85
CA VAL A 482 -17.15 -8.22 -1.19
C VAL A 482 -15.64 -8.34 -1.03
N ILE A 483 -15.16 -8.81 0.12
CA ILE A 483 -13.73 -8.91 0.41
C ILE A 483 -13.09 -10.11 -0.30
N GLY A 484 -13.79 -11.24 -0.40
CA GLY A 484 -13.27 -12.45 -1.03
C GLY A 484 -12.74 -12.22 -2.46
N PRO A 485 -13.53 -11.65 -3.39
CA PRO A 485 -13.04 -11.35 -4.73
C PRO A 485 -11.78 -10.47 -4.78
N TYR A 486 -11.66 -9.51 -3.86
CA TYR A 486 -10.46 -8.67 -3.76
C TYR A 486 -9.24 -9.48 -3.29
N ILE A 487 -9.40 -10.28 -2.23
CA ILE A 487 -8.33 -11.16 -1.72
C ILE A 487 -7.87 -12.14 -2.81
N HIS A 488 -8.79 -12.77 -3.53
CA HIS A 488 -8.44 -13.70 -4.59
C HIS A 488 -7.72 -13.00 -5.75
N ALA A 489 -8.12 -11.77 -6.09
CA ALA A 489 -7.44 -11.00 -7.13
C ALA A 489 -6.01 -10.61 -6.70
N LEU A 490 -5.81 -10.19 -5.45
CA LEU A 490 -4.46 -9.95 -4.90
C LEU A 490 -3.64 -11.25 -4.86
N ALA A 491 -4.23 -12.36 -4.43
CA ALA A 491 -3.57 -13.66 -4.39
C ALA A 491 -3.11 -14.09 -5.79
N SER A 492 -3.99 -14.00 -6.80
CA SER A 492 -3.62 -14.28 -8.20
C SER A 492 -2.53 -13.34 -8.73
N LEU A 493 -2.50 -12.08 -8.26
CA LEU A 493 -1.43 -11.15 -8.60
C LEU A 493 -0.09 -11.66 -8.08
N ILE A 494 -0.01 -12.13 -6.82
CA ILE A 494 1.24 -12.46 -6.13
C ILE A 494 1.59 -13.95 -6.08
N GLU A 495 0.74 -14.87 -6.54
CA GLU A 495 0.89 -16.33 -6.34
C GLU A 495 2.26 -16.89 -6.79
N GLU A 496 2.84 -16.36 -7.89
CA GLU A 496 4.15 -16.79 -8.39
C GLU A 496 5.32 -16.25 -7.54
N ASP A 497 5.05 -15.27 -6.68
CA ASP A 497 6.01 -14.63 -5.79
C ASP A 497 5.92 -15.18 -4.34
N VAL A 498 4.90 -15.97 -4.00
CA VAL A 498 4.64 -16.46 -2.62
C VAL A 498 5.72 -17.45 -2.15
N GLU A 499 5.92 -18.54 -2.90
CA GLU A 499 6.92 -19.55 -2.56
C GLU A 499 8.31 -18.93 -2.51
N TRP A 500 8.67 -18.17 -3.56
CA TRP A 500 9.91 -17.43 -3.64
C TRP A 500 10.13 -16.47 -2.46
N ASN A 501 9.07 -15.79 -1.99
CA ASN A 501 9.15 -14.91 -0.83
C ASN A 501 9.50 -15.67 0.46
N PHE A 502 8.89 -16.83 0.70
CA PHE A 502 9.17 -17.62 1.89
C PHE A 502 10.58 -18.23 1.82
N GLU A 503 11.00 -18.75 0.66
CA GLU A 503 12.36 -19.25 0.45
C GLU A 503 13.42 -18.16 0.56
N ALA A 504 13.13 -16.92 0.15
CA ALA A 504 14.06 -15.80 0.23
C ALA A 504 14.51 -15.53 1.68
N MET A 505 13.67 -15.81 2.68
CA MET A 505 14.02 -15.63 4.09
C MET A 505 15.11 -16.61 4.55
N ASP A 506 15.04 -17.86 4.07
CA ASP A 506 16.04 -18.89 4.37
C ASP A 506 17.36 -18.61 3.65
N ASN A 507 17.28 -18.03 2.45
CA ASN A 507 18.43 -17.70 1.60
C ASN A 507 19.04 -16.31 1.85
N LEU A 508 18.45 -15.50 2.73
CA LEU A 508 18.95 -14.16 3.04
C LEU A 508 20.27 -14.23 3.83
N ASP A 509 21.38 -13.88 3.18
CA ASP A 509 22.75 -14.03 3.71
C ASP A 509 23.23 -12.77 4.45
N ILE A 510 22.44 -12.31 5.43
CA ILE A 510 22.85 -11.28 6.37
C ILE A 510 23.23 -11.90 7.71
N SER A 511 24.20 -11.33 8.42
CA SER A 511 24.69 -11.88 9.69
C SER A 511 23.73 -11.67 10.86
N TYR A 512 22.66 -10.88 10.69
CA TYR A 512 21.69 -10.63 11.74
C TYR A 512 20.82 -11.85 12.02
N ASP A 513 20.87 -12.35 13.26
CA ASP A 513 20.12 -13.50 13.75
C ASP A 513 18.76 -13.06 14.33
N GLY A 514 17.90 -12.50 13.47
CA GLY A 514 16.54 -12.12 13.82
C GLY A 514 15.54 -13.28 13.76
N TYR A 515 14.33 -13.08 14.27
CA TYR A 515 13.25 -14.06 14.19
C TYR A 515 12.94 -14.44 12.74
N LEU A 516 12.71 -15.74 12.54
CA LEU A 516 12.36 -16.36 11.27
C LEU A 516 11.07 -17.15 11.45
N HIS A 517 10.08 -16.84 10.63
CA HIS A 517 8.88 -17.64 10.47
C HIS A 517 8.98 -18.40 9.15
N HIS A 518 8.92 -19.73 9.24
CA HIS A 518 8.96 -20.62 8.08
C HIS A 518 7.54 -20.92 7.62
N PHE A 519 6.90 -19.91 7.01
CA PHE A 519 5.59 -20.09 6.38
C PHE A 519 5.72 -20.88 5.07
N THR A 520 4.65 -21.54 4.70
CA THR A 520 4.53 -22.38 3.50
C THR A 520 3.48 -21.82 2.55
N VAL A 521 3.47 -22.31 1.31
CA VAL A 521 2.38 -22.01 0.37
C VAL A 521 1.02 -22.46 0.91
N GLU A 522 0.98 -23.57 1.68
CA GLU A 522 -0.24 -24.03 2.35
C GLU A 522 -0.74 -23.02 3.39
N ASP A 523 0.16 -22.45 4.22
CA ASP A 523 -0.22 -21.39 5.16
C ASP A 523 -0.83 -20.17 4.44
N PHE A 524 -0.31 -19.82 3.26
CA PHE A 524 -0.86 -18.76 2.43
C PHE A 524 -2.25 -19.14 1.86
N GLU A 525 -2.39 -20.32 1.27
CA GLU A 525 -3.63 -20.81 0.66
C GLU A 525 -4.76 -20.97 1.69
N ASP A 526 -4.43 -21.41 2.90
CA ASP A 526 -5.34 -21.55 4.03
C ASP A 526 -5.99 -20.21 4.44
N ASN A 527 -5.37 -19.08 4.09
CA ASN A 527 -5.94 -17.75 4.32
C ASN A 527 -6.96 -17.30 3.25
N LEU A 528 -7.05 -17.99 2.12
CA LEU A 528 -7.84 -17.56 0.95
C LEU A 528 -9.27 -18.09 0.95
N SER A 529 -9.62 -19.02 1.85
CA SER A 529 -10.95 -19.62 1.90
C SER A 529 -11.46 -19.78 3.32
N VAL A 530 -12.78 -19.93 3.45
CA VAL A 530 -13.41 -20.19 4.75
C VAL A 530 -13.31 -21.68 5.06
N ASN A 531 -12.73 -22.00 6.20
CA ASN A 531 -12.66 -23.34 6.75
C ASN A 531 -13.51 -23.44 8.03
N GLN A 532 -14.64 -24.14 7.90
CA GLN A 532 -15.59 -24.33 9.01
C GLN A 532 -15.02 -25.17 10.16
N GLU A 533 -14.06 -26.06 9.90
CA GLU A 533 -13.39 -26.83 10.94
C GLU A 533 -12.43 -25.95 11.74
N ASN A 534 -11.71 -25.04 11.07
CA ASN A 534 -10.87 -24.03 11.71
C ASN A 534 -11.72 -23.10 12.58
N ILE A 535 -12.86 -22.61 12.07
CA ILE A 535 -13.78 -21.77 12.85
C ILE A 535 -14.28 -22.51 14.11
N ALA A 536 -14.64 -23.79 13.98
CA ALA A 536 -15.18 -24.57 15.10
C ALA A 536 -14.12 -24.94 16.16
N SER A 537 -12.85 -25.01 15.77
CA SER A 537 -11.74 -25.41 16.64
C SER A 537 -10.90 -24.24 17.15
N SER A 538 -10.94 -23.09 16.48
CA SER A 538 -10.20 -21.90 16.86
C SER A 538 -10.82 -21.22 18.07
N THR A 539 -9.95 -20.85 19.01
CA THR A 539 -10.29 -20.05 20.18
C THR A 539 -9.60 -18.68 20.16
N ASP A 540 -8.39 -18.60 19.58
CA ASP A 540 -7.54 -17.40 19.69
C ASP A 540 -6.96 -16.86 18.38
N THR A 541 -6.87 -17.65 17.29
CA THR A 541 -6.24 -17.19 16.04
C THR A 541 -6.97 -17.67 14.79
N TYR A 542 -7.15 -16.77 13.83
CA TYR A 542 -7.93 -17.00 12.62
C TYR A 542 -7.12 -16.72 11.34
N ASN A 543 -7.43 -17.52 10.33
CA ASN A 543 -7.11 -17.19 8.94
C ASN A 543 -7.97 -16.00 8.49
N VAL A 544 -7.49 -15.25 7.49
CA VAL A 544 -8.12 -13.97 7.07
C VAL A 544 -9.60 -14.17 6.71
N MET A 545 -9.92 -15.12 5.83
CA MET A 545 -11.29 -15.38 5.41
C MET A 545 -12.18 -15.96 6.52
N ASP A 546 -11.62 -16.75 7.44
CA ASP A 546 -12.34 -17.24 8.62
C ASP A 546 -12.74 -16.10 9.54
N TRP A 547 -11.83 -15.16 9.80
CA TRP A 547 -12.12 -13.99 10.61
C TRP A 547 -13.21 -13.12 9.98
N ILE A 548 -13.13 -12.86 8.67
CA ILE A 548 -14.13 -12.07 7.94
C ILE A 548 -15.52 -12.72 8.07
N GLU A 549 -15.61 -14.04 7.93
CA GLU A 549 -16.86 -14.78 8.09
C GLU A 549 -17.40 -14.66 9.52
N VAL A 550 -16.58 -15.01 10.53
CA VAL A 550 -17.00 -15.05 11.94
C VAL A 550 -17.38 -13.65 12.43
N ARG A 551 -16.47 -12.69 12.31
CA ARG A 551 -16.66 -11.34 12.82
C ARG A 551 -17.73 -10.59 12.05
N GLY A 552 -17.74 -10.72 10.72
CA GLY A 552 -18.77 -10.13 9.86
C GLY A 552 -20.17 -10.62 10.21
N ASN A 553 -20.37 -11.93 10.37
CA ASN A 553 -21.66 -12.50 10.75
C ASN A 553 -22.12 -12.02 12.13
N ASN A 554 -21.23 -12.02 13.12
CA ASN A 554 -21.55 -11.58 14.48
C ASN A 554 -21.93 -10.09 14.52
N CYS A 555 -21.19 -9.22 13.82
CA CYS A 555 -21.50 -7.80 13.81
C CYS A 555 -22.80 -7.50 13.06
N ARG A 556 -23.06 -8.15 11.91
CA ARG A 556 -24.35 -8.04 11.20
C ARG A 556 -25.53 -8.47 12.07
N MET A 557 -25.37 -9.56 12.81
CA MET A 557 -26.40 -10.04 13.73
C MET A 557 -26.66 -9.02 14.84
N SER A 558 -25.58 -8.49 15.44
CA SER A 558 -25.63 -7.51 16.52
C SER A 558 -26.23 -6.17 16.09
N THR A 559 -26.09 -5.80 14.81
CA THR A 559 -26.64 -4.56 14.23
C THR A 559 -27.95 -4.76 13.47
N SER A 560 -28.55 -5.95 13.49
CA SER A 560 -29.70 -6.29 12.64
C SER A 560 -30.96 -5.44 12.88
N ASN A 561 -31.10 -4.84 14.06
CA ASN A 561 -32.22 -3.96 14.43
C ASN A 561 -31.91 -2.46 14.23
N VAL A 562 -30.71 -2.11 13.75
CA VAL A 562 -30.31 -0.72 13.53
C VAL A 562 -30.99 -0.19 12.27
N ASN A 563 -31.65 0.97 12.38
CA ASN A 563 -32.27 1.63 11.23
C ASN A 563 -31.22 2.41 10.42
N VAL A 564 -30.84 1.86 9.27
CA VAL A 564 -29.85 2.44 8.35
C VAL A 564 -30.44 3.39 7.29
N SER A 565 -31.73 3.71 7.35
CA SER A 565 -32.39 4.56 6.34
C SER A 565 -31.88 6.02 6.33
N ILE A 566 -31.25 6.46 7.42
CA ILE A 566 -30.65 7.79 7.54
C ILE A 566 -29.13 7.61 7.58
N ASN A 567 -28.47 7.89 6.45
CA ASN A 567 -27.01 7.86 6.34
C ASN A 567 -26.44 9.27 6.08
N LYS A 568 -26.69 10.19 7.01
CA LYS A 568 -26.13 11.54 6.98
C LYS A 568 -24.96 11.63 7.96
N ASN A 569 -23.89 12.30 7.54
CA ASN A 569 -22.75 12.57 8.41
C ASN A 569 -23.18 13.42 9.62
N ILE A 570 -22.68 13.08 10.81
CA ILE A 570 -22.98 13.84 12.05
C ILE A 570 -22.11 15.11 12.19
N SER A 571 -20.96 15.14 11.52
CA SER A 571 -20.07 16.30 11.40
C SER A 571 -19.37 16.26 10.04
N ASP A 572 -18.67 17.34 9.65
CA ASP A 572 -17.80 17.37 8.46
C ASP A 572 -18.55 16.94 7.17
N ASP A 573 -19.83 17.31 7.08
CA ASP A 573 -20.72 17.06 5.92
C ASP A 573 -20.47 18.07 4.78
N VAL A 574 -19.21 18.16 4.36
CA VAL A 574 -18.76 19.09 3.32
C VAL A 574 -18.76 18.42 1.94
N GLU A 575 -18.89 19.22 0.89
CA GLU A 575 -18.68 18.75 -0.48
C GLU A 575 -17.19 18.69 -0.78
N VAL A 576 -16.72 17.55 -1.27
CA VAL A 576 -15.31 17.34 -1.66
C VAL A 576 -15.22 16.95 -3.13
N ASN A 577 -14.22 17.50 -3.82
CA ASN A 577 -13.94 17.08 -5.18
C ASN A 577 -13.08 15.81 -5.16
N THR A 578 -13.68 14.69 -5.57
CA THR A 578 -13.00 13.39 -5.69
C THR A 578 -12.60 13.07 -7.13
N GLU A 579 -12.88 13.95 -8.09
CA GLU A 579 -12.55 13.72 -9.50
C GLU A 579 -11.04 13.89 -9.73
N MET A 580 -10.36 12.78 -9.91
CA MET A 580 -9.03 12.74 -10.50
C MET A 580 -9.22 12.69 -12.02
N ASP A 581 -9.39 13.82 -12.73
CA ASP A 581 -9.57 13.73 -14.20
C ASP A 581 -8.43 12.88 -14.79
N ASP A 582 -8.82 11.79 -15.46
CA ASP A 582 -7.90 11.01 -16.24
C ASP A 582 -7.53 11.81 -17.48
N ASP A 583 -6.23 12.08 -17.64
CA ASP A 583 -5.66 12.25 -18.96
C ASP A 583 -5.79 10.92 -19.71
N THR A 584 -7.00 10.63 -20.18
CA THR A 584 -7.22 9.70 -21.28
C THR A 584 -6.68 10.36 -22.55
N SER A 585 -5.36 10.41 -22.66
CA SER A 585 -4.65 10.66 -23.91
C SER A 585 -3.45 9.73 -24.07
N ASN A 586 -3.65 8.43 -23.85
CA ASN A 586 -2.86 7.39 -24.56
C ASN A 586 -3.40 5.95 -24.43
N SER A 587 -4.72 5.73 -24.36
CA SER A 587 -5.25 4.42 -24.77
C SER A 587 -5.29 4.41 -26.31
N LYS A 588 -4.24 3.85 -26.92
CA LYS A 588 -4.32 3.37 -28.30
C LYS A 588 -5.23 2.13 -28.34
N ASN A 589 -6.53 2.35 -28.16
CA ASN A 589 -7.51 1.37 -28.62
C ASN A 589 -7.77 1.64 -30.10
N SER A 590 -7.37 0.64 -30.88
CA SER A 590 -7.53 0.50 -32.32
C SER A 590 -9.00 0.45 -32.71
N PHE A 591 -9.66 1.61 -32.80
CA PHE A 591 -10.89 1.72 -33.57
C PHE A 591 -10.55 1.75 -35.06
N SER A 592 -10.53 0.56 -35.66
CA SER A 592 -10.59 0.36 -37.11
C SER A 592 -11.93 0.91 -37.64
N ILE A 593 -11.96 2.21 -37.96
CA ILE A 593 -12.98 2.76 -38.85
C ILE A 593 -12.49 2.53 -40.28
N LYS A 594 -13.12 1.58 -40.97
CA LYS A 594 -13.02 1.40 -42.41
C LYS A 594 -13.48 2.68 -43.12
N ILE A 595 -12.55 3.53 -43.54
CA ILE A 595 -12.80 4.53 -44.58
C ILE A 595 -12.48 3.86 -45.92
N THR A 596 -13.51 3.22 -46.49
CA THR A 596 -13.52 2.83 -47.89
C THR A 596 -14.07 4.01 -48.70
N LEU A 597 -13.41 4.30 -49.84
CA LEU A 597 -13.81 5.21 -50.93
C LEU A 597 -13.69 6.72 -50.68
N LEU A 598 -12.55 7.31 -51.06
CA LEU A 598 -12.51 8.51 -51.92
C LEU A 598 -11.06 8.81 -52.36
N ILE A 599 -10.46 7.92 -53.16
CA ILE A 599 -9.26 8.24 -53.97
C ILE A 599 -9.50 7.76 -55.40
N ILE A 600 -10.47 8.39 -56.07
CA ILE A 600 -10.50 8.51 -57.53
C ILE A 600 -11.18 9.86 -57.79
N PHE A 601 -10.45 10.97 -57.76
CA PHE A 601 -10.76 12.22 -58.49
C PHE A 601 -9.67 13.27 -58.19
N SER A 602 -8.45 13.03 -58.65
CA SER A 602 -7.42 14.09 -58.75
C SER A 602 -6.49 13.92 -59.95
N GLN A 603 -7.00 13.33 -61.04
CA GLN A 603 -6.29 13.25 -62.33
C GLN A 603 -7.16 13.63 -63.55
N LEU A 604 -8.21 14.43 -63.32
CA LEU A 604 -9.10 14.93 -64.38
C LEU A 604 -9.48 16.39 -64.18
N ILE A 605 -8.52 17.23 -63.76
CA ILE A 605 -8.56 18.69 -63.94
C ILE A 605 -7.13 19.15 -64.31
N TYR A 606 -6.64 18.68 -65.45
CA TYR A 606 -5.49 19.30 -66.15
C TYR A 606 -5.65 19.22 -67.68
N ASN A 607 -6.87 18.97 -68.17
CA ASN A 607 -7.18 18.94 -69.61
C ASN A 607 -8.58 19.51 -69.89
N LEU A 608 -8.96 20.58 -69.21
CA LEU A 608 -10.04 21.47 -69.63
C LEU A 608 -9.82 22.84 -68.95
N LEU A 609 -9.38 23.80 -69.77
CA LEU A 609 -9.14 25.23 -69.56
C LEU A 609 -7.66 25.63 -69.36
N LEU A 610 -7.08 26.04 -70.50
CA LEU A 610 -5.84 26.80 -70.77
C LEU A 610 -4.54 26.02 -70.94
#